data_AF-A0AA40B1A0-F1
#
_entry.id   AF-A0AA40B1A0-F1
#
_cell.length_a   1.000
_cell.length_b   1.000
_cell.length_c   1.000
_cell.angle_alpha   90.00
_cell.angle_beta   90.00
_cell.angle_gamma   90.00
#
_symmetry.space_group_name_H-M   'P 1'
#
loop_
_entity.id
_entity.type
_entity.pdbx_description
1 polymer ?
#
loop_
_entity_poly.entity_id
_entity_poly.type
_entity_poly.pdbx_seq_one_letter_code
_entity_poly.pdbx_strand_id
1 'polypeptide(L)'
;MAFQFLAYAAENITGTPFPELVISQLIKPLNLTRTYLTNPGSAFPNSVIIDGWDLDFGDEAPMGGYAMASLGRPWEILRRDVPVSPGSRTTRVVDLYTRQGGGTAYTSLIALSPDYGVGLSLLTAGPVPEDFHVIKKSWSDAFLPALEEASREQASVNFVGKYVLSDNSTATVGLLSDEPGLFLSEMHSENTDFLALIGTVLTALSGKAPEKGFGAFLYPTGLVEKNRVAFRAIYSAPGKTVLEDCGSWAEEDRIRYGGYPGDLFIFHLGENGMATGLEVPVADRTMLRA
;
A
#
# COMPACT_ATOMS: atom_id res chain seq x y z
N MET A 1 -1.73 -23.26 -19.01
CA MET A 1 -2.96 -23.28 -19.86
C MET A 1 -3.85 -22.04 -19.76
N ALA A 2 -4.26 -21.56 -18.58
CA ALA A 2 -5.25 -20.46 -18.49
C ALA A 2 -4.83 -19.16 -19.21
N PHE A 3 -3.55 -18.76 -19.11
CA PHE A 3 -3.04 -17.57 -19.79
C PHE A 3 -2.94 -17.71 -21.31
N GLN A 4 -2.73 -18.91 -21.83
CA GLN A 4 -2.77 -19.19 -23.27
C GLN A 4 -4.19 -18.99 -23.83
N PHE A 5 -5.22 -19.44 -23.12
CA PHE A 5 -6.60 -19.17 -23.53
C PHE A 5 -6.95 -17.67 -23.50
N LEU A 6 -6.38 -16.91 -22.56
CA LEU A 6 -6.51 -15.45 -22.53
C LEU A 6 -5.85 -14.81 -23.76
N ALA A 7 -4.67 -15.30 -24.18
CA ALA A 7 -4.02 -14.85 -25.41
C ALA A 7 -4.91 -15.10 -26.63
N TYR A 8 -5.43 -16.32 -26.79
CA TYR A 8 -6.32 -16.67 -27.90
C TYR A 8 -7.63 -15.88 -27.90
N ALA A 9 -8.20 -15.60 -26.71
CA ALA A 9 -9.36 -14.74 -26.60
C ALA A 9 -9.04 -13.30 -27.03
N ALA A 10 -7.88 -12.76 -26.65
CA ALA A 10 -7.44 -11.42 -27.06
C ALA A 10 -7.21 -11.34 -28.58
N GLU A 11 -6.60 -12.37 -29.19
CA GLU A 11 -6.45 -12.48 -30.64
C GLU A 11 -7.80 -12.48 -31.34
N ASN A 12 -8.75 -13.29 -30.85
CA ASN A 12 -10.08 -13.38 -31.43
C ASN A 12 -10.88 -12.06 -31.31
N ILE A 13 -10.73 -11.33 -30.20
CA ILE A 13 -11.40 -10.03 -29.99
C ILE A 13 -10.82 -8.94 -30.90
N THR A 14 -9.51 -8.93 -31.08
CA THR A 14 -8.80 -7.85 -31.77
C THR A 14 -8.51 -8.13 -33.24
N GLY A 15 -8.62 -9.39 -33.68
CA GLY A 15 -8.19 -9.85 -34.99
C GLY A 15 -6.68 -9.75 -35.23
N THR A 16 -5.88 -9.52 -34.18
CA THR A 16 -4.43 -9.31 -34.27
C THR A 16 -3.71 -10.44 -33.52
N PRO A 17 -2.66 -11.06 -34.10
CA PRO A 17 -1.87 -12.07 -33.40
C PRO A 17 -1.29 -11.55 -32.08
N PHE A 18 -1.23 -12.40 -31.06
CA PHE A 18 -0.81 -12.05 -29.71
C PHE A 18 0.61 -11.46 -29.67
N PRO A 19 1.61 -11.97 -30.41
CA PRO A 19 2.92 -11.33 -30.50
C PRO A 19 2.85 -9.87 -30.97
N GLU A 20 2.01 -9.58 -31.96
CA GLU A 20 1.85 -8.23 -32.49
C GLU A 20 1.10 -7.33 -31.50
N LEU A 21 0.14 -7.87 -30.74
CA LEU A 21 -0.53 -7.17 -29.64
C LEU A 21 0.48 -6.78 -28.55
N VAL A 22 1.34 -7.69 -28.11
CA VAL A 22 2.38 -7.39 -27.11
C VAL A 22 3.33 -6.29 -27.60
N ILE A 23 3.76 -6.36 -28.87
CA ILE A 23 4.65 -5.34 -29.43
C ILE A 23 3.97 -3.97 -29.52
N SER A 24 2.76 -3.93 -30.07
CA SER A 24 2.06 -2.67 -30.38
C SER A 24 1.43 -2.01 -29.15
N GLN A 25 0.92 -2.80 -28.20
CA GLN A 25 0.19 -2.29 -27.03
C GLN A 25 1.04 -2.18 -25.76
N LEU A 26 2.19 -2.87 -25.69
CA LEU A 26 3.05 -2.87 -24.50
C LEU A 26 4.48 -2.40 -24.80
N ILE A 27 5.21 -3.10 -25.68
CA ILE A 27 6.65 -2.84 -25.88
C ILE A 27 6.91 -1.45 -26.47
N LYS A 28 6.21 -1.08 -27.55
CA LYS A 28 6.40 0.23 -28.21
C LYS A 28 5.93 1.39 -27.33
N PRO A 29 4.72 1.38 -26.73
CA PRO A 29 4.25 2.50 -25.90
C PRO A 29 5.10 2.74 -24.64
N LEU A 30 5.67 1.68 -24.05
CA LEU A 30 6.55 1.77 -22.89
C LEU A 30 8.03 1.93 -23.25
N ASN A 31 8.36 2.03 -24.54
CA ASN A 31 9.73 2.16 -25.04
C ASN A 31 10.70 1.06 -24.53
N LEU A 32 10.22 -0.19 -24.47
CA LEU A 32 10.98 -1.33 -23.98
C LEU A 32 11.92 -1.88 -25.08
N THR A 33 13.01 -1.15 -25.37
CA THR A 33 13.91 -1.45 -26.50
C THR A 33 14.72 -2.74 -26.37
N ARG A 34 14.70 -3.41 -25.21
CA ARG A 34 15.42 -4.67 -24.93
C ARG A 34 14.52 -5.77 -24.38
N THR A 35 13.22 -5.71 -24.67
CA THR A 35 12.23 -6.74 -24.29
C THR A 35 11.72 -7.42 -25.55
N TYR A 36 11.70 -8.74 -25.55
CA TYR A 36 11.34 -9.56 -26.71
C TYR A 36 10.44 -10.71 -26.26
N LEU A 37 9.49 -11.10 -27.12
CA LEU A 37 8.62 -12.25 -26.86
C LEU A 37 9.29 -13.57 -27.29
N THR A 38 10.04 -13.52 -28.39
CA THR A 38 10.81 -14.64 -28.92
C THR A 38 12.30 -14.33 -28.76
N ASN A 39 13.14 -15.36 -28.71
CA ASN A 39 14.58 -15.19 -28.58
C ASN A 39 15.13 -14.27 -29.71
N PRO A 40 15.79 -13.15 -29.36
CA PRO A 40 16.29 -12.18 -30.34
C PRO A 40 17.67 -12.54 -30.92
N GLY A 41 18.22 -13.71 -30.60
CA GLY A 41 19.56 -14.18 -30.96
C GLY A 41 20.63 -13.84 -29.92
N SER A 42 21.89 -14.13 -30.26
CA SER A 42 23.07 -14.01 -29.38
C SER A 42 23.83 -12.68 -29.48
N ALA A 43 23.36 -11.74 -30.32
CA ALA A 43 24.06 -10.49 -30.63
C ALA A 43 23.80 -9.37 -29.61
N PHE A 44 23.88 -9.66 -28.31
CA PHE A 44 23.69 -8.67 -27.25
C PHE A 44 24.92 -8.62 -26.32
N PRO A 45 25.71 -7.53 -26.36
CA PRO A 45 26.96 -7.45 -25.59
C PRO A 45 26.77 -7.41 -24.07
N ASN A 46 25.54 -7.16 -23.60
CA ASN A 46 25.15 -7.05 -22.19
C ASN A 46 24.03 -8.04 -21.84
N SER A 47 24.05 -9.26 -22.38
CA SER A 47 23.14 -10.35 -22.00
C SER A 47 23.90 -11.48 -21.34
N VAL A 48 23.35 -12.02 -20.25
CA VAL A 48 23.80 -13.30 -19.71
C VAL A 48 23.12 -14.39 -20.54
N ILE A 49 23.90 -15.17 -21.29
CA ILE A 49 23.43 -16.28 -22.13
C ILE A 49 23.98 -17.57 -21.53
N ILE A 50 23.08 -18.47 -21.14
CA ILE A 50 23.36 -19.80 -20.60
C ILE A 50 22.54 -20.85 -21.36
N ASP A 51 22.90 -22.13 -21.21
CA ASP A 51 22.22 -23.25 -21.86
C ASP A 51 20.70 -23.25 -21.56
N GLY A 52 19.90 -23.35 -22.63
CA GLY A 52 18.44 -23.22 -22.57
C GLY A 52 17.90 -21.85 -23.01
N TRP A 53 18.76 -20.85 -23.26
CA TRP A 53 18.35 -19.54 -23.80
C TRP A 53 17.60 -19.62 -25.14
N ASP A 54 17.99 -20.60 -25.98
CA ASP A 54 17.39 -20.80 -27.31
C ASP A 54 16.09 -21.62 -27.30
N LEU A 55 15.55 -21.92 -26.11
CA LEU A 55 14.26 -22.60 -26.00
C LEU A 55 13.12 -21.66 -26.40
N ASP A 56 12.42 -22.05 -27.46
CA ASP A 56 11.16 -21.43 -27.84
C ASP A 56 10.02 -22.03 -27.01
N PHE A 57 9.36 -21.18 -26.23
CA PHE A 57 8.21 -21.57 -25.41
C PHE A 57 6.91 -21.66 -26.22
N GLY A 58 6.88 -21.22 -27.47
CA GLY A 58 5.72 -21.32 -28.36
C GLY A 58 4.44 -20.82 -27.70
N ASP A 59 3.40 -21.63 -27.72
CA ASP A 59 2.10 -21.31 -27.12
C ASP A 59 2.11 -21.21 -25.58
N GLU A 60 3.21 -21.63 -24.93
CA GLU A 60 3.41 -21.49 -23.49
C GLU A 60 4.01 -20.11 -23.11
N ALA A 61 4.31 -19.25 -24.08
CA ALA A 61 4.80 -17.89 -23.84
C ALA A 61 3.91 -17.06 -22.87
N PRO A 62 2.56 -17.21 -22.85
CA PRO A 62 1.73 -16.51 -21.88
C PRO A 62 1.82 -17.02 -20.42
N MET A 63 2.52 -18.12 -20.13
CA MET A 63 2.20 -19.00 -18.99
C MET A 63 3.03 -18.89 -17.70
N GLY A 64 4.33 -18.58 -17.75
CA GLY A 64 5.31 -18.98 -16.71
C GLY A 64 4.87 -18.84 -15.24
N GLY A 65 4.49 -19.96 -14.58
CA GLY A 65 3.95 -20.10 -13.19
C GLY A 65 4.98 -20.58 -12.15
N TYR A 66 4.72 -20.99 -10.88
CA TYR A 66 3.59 -21.08 -9.93
C TYR A 66 4.16 -21.00 -8.47
N ALA A 67 3.41 -20.44 -7.50
CA ALA A 67 2.98 -21.04 -6.20
C ALA A 67 3.02 -20.12 -4.95
N MET A 68 1.90 -20.14 -4.21
CA MET A 68 1.53 -19.46 -2.93
C MET A 68 1.24 -17.96 -3.00
N ALA A 69 0.07 -17.60 -3.56
CA ALA A 69 -0.48 -16.25 -3.51
C ALA A 69 -2.00 -16.24 -3.76
N SER A 70 -2.70 -15.21 -3.30
CA SER A 70 -3.99 -14.86 -3.91
C SER A 70 -3.73 -14.37 -5.33
N LEU A 71 -4.44 -14.96 -6.31
CA LEU A 71 -4.33 -14.58 -7.72
C LEU A 71 -5.28 -13.41 -8.00
N GLY A 72 -4.74 -12.24 -8.32
CA GLY A 72 -5.50 -11.08 -8.80
C GLY A 72 -5.47 -10.95 -10.34
N ARG A 73 -5.65 -9.72 -10.85
CA ARG A 73 -5.32 -9.38 -12.26
C ARG A 73 -3.80 -9.64 -12.45
N PRO A 74 -3.39 -10.57 -13.31
CA PRO A 74 -2.21 -11.48 -13.27
C PRO A 74 -1.26 -11.65 -12.05
N TRP A 75 -1.34 -10.84 -11.00
CA TRP A 75 -0.38 -10.80 -9.90
C TRP A 75 -0.54 -11.94 -8.89
N GLU A 76 0.60 -12.40 -8.37
CA GLU A 76 0.75 -13.17 -7.15
C GLU A 76 0.88 -12.17 -5.98
N ILE A 77 -0.19 -11.98 -5.20
CA ILE A 77 -0.18 -11.07 -4.03
C ILE A 77 0.38 -11.81 -2.82
N LEU A 78 1.58 -11.41 -2.38
CA LEU A 78 2.24 -11.88 -1.18
C LEU A 78 1.92 -10.94 -0.02
N ARG A 79 1.23 -11.45 0.99
CA ARG A 79 0.89 -10.71 2.21
C ARG A 79 1.94 -10.96 3.29
N ARG A 80 2.46 -9.89 3.90
CA ARG A 80 3.47 -9.97 4.96
C ARG A 80 3.11 -9.12 6.17
N ASP A 81 3.29 -9.69 7.34
CA ASP A 81 3.28 -8.95 8.60
C ASP A 81 4.64 -8.27 8.78
N VAL A 82 4.64 -6.94 8.82
CA VAL A 82 5.83 -6.09 8.97
C VAL A 82 5.72 -5.34 10.29
N PRO A 83 6.75 -5.35 11.15
CA PRO A 83 6.76 -4.56 12.38
C PRO A 83 6.54 -3.07 12.08
N VAL A 84 5.67 -2.40 12.85
CA VAL A 84 5.35 -0.97 12.63
C VAL A 84 6.51 -0.02 12.97
N SER A 85 7.51 -0.53 13.68
CA SER A 85 8.78 0.13 13.96
C SER A 85 9.86 -0.93 14.28
N PRO A 86 11.16 -0.60 14.21
CA PRO A 86 12.24 -1.54 14.51
C PRO A 86 12.11 -2.19 15.89
N GLY A 87 11.92 -3.51 15.92
CA GLY A 87 11.77 -4.29 17.15
C GLY A 87 10.36 -4.29 17.76
N SER A 88 9.39 -3.66 17.11
CA SER A 88 7.97 -3.69 17.49
C SER A 88 7.40 -5.11 17.44
N ARG A 89 6.52 -5.43 18.40
CA ARG A 89 5.71 -6.66 18.36
C ARG A 89 4.40 -6.44 17.60
N THR A 90 3.99 -5.20 17.47
CA THR A 90 2.84 -4.81 16.66
C THR A 90 3.25 -4.83 15.19
N THR A 91 2.53 -5.60 14.39
CA THR A 91 2.76 -5.68 12.96
C THR A 91 1.58 -5.12 12.20
N ARG A 92 1.84 -4.58 11.02
CA ARG A 92 0.80 -4.34 10.03
C ARG A 92 1.00 -5.22 8.82
N VAL A 93 -0.11 -5.45 8.12
CA VAL A 93 -0.11 -6.17 6.86
C VAL A 93 0.41 -5.26 5.74
N VAL A 94 1.36 -5.76 4.97
CA VAL A 94 1.87 -5.17 3.72
C VAL A 94 1.63 -6.17 2.59
N ASP A 95 0.99 -5.71 1.53
CA ASP A 95 0.78 -6.50 0.32
C ASP A 95 1.87 -6.19 -0.73
N LEU A 96 2.55 -7.22 -1.19
CA LEU A 96 3.49 -7.17 -2.32
C LEU A 96 2.83 -7.78 -3.54
N TYR A 97 2.74 -6.99 -4.61
CA TYR A 97 2.24 -7.43 -5.90
C TYR A 97 3.39 -8.01 -6.69
N THR A 98 3.44 -9.34 -6.76
CA THR A 98 4.59 -10.05 -7.29
C THR A 98 4.25 -10.86 -8.52
N ARG A 99 5.24 -11.07 -9.36
CA ARG A 99 5.20 -12.09 -10.40
C ARG A 99 6.58 -12.67 -10.53
N GLN A 100 6.68 -13.98 -10.34
CA GLN A 100 7.89 -14.72 -10.63
C GLN A 100 7.76 -15.48 -11.95
N GLY A 101 8.90 -15.81 -12.55
CA GLY A 101 8.99 -16.65 -13.73
C GLY A 101 10.29 -17.42 -13.69
N GLY A 102 10.26 -18.68 -14.10
CA GLY A 102 11.45 -19.53 -14.12
C GLY A 102 11.40 -20.52 -15.27
N GLY A 103 12.56 -20.81 -15.85
CA GLY A 103 12.71 -21.78 -16.93
C GLY A 103 14.17 -22.15 -17.13
N THR A 104 14.48 -23.45 -17.15
CA THR A 104 15.84 -24.01 -17.22
C THR A 104 16.78 -23.40 -16.18
N ALA A 105 17.66 -22.49 -16.58
CA ALA A 105 18.66 -21.86 -15.73
C ALA A 105 18.41 -20.36 -15.48
N TYR A 106 17.24 -19.81 -15.84
CA TYR A 106 16.87 -18.44 -15.51
C TYR A 106 15.70 -18.39 -14.53
N THR A 107 15.81 -17.49 -13.57
CA THR A 107 14.72 -17.15 -12.64
C THR A 107 14.57 -15.64 -12.56
N SER A 108 13.33 -15.19 -12.48
CA SER A 108 12.96 -13.78 -12.47
C SER A 108 11.88 -13.51 -11.43
N LEU A 109 11.88 -12.30 -10.90
CA LEU A 109 10.85 -11.76 -10.02
C LEU A 109 10.71 -10.28 -10.30
N ILE A 110 9.46 -9.84 -10.46
CA ILE A 110 9.07 -8.46 -10.22
C ILE A 110 8.20 -8.43 -8.96
N ALA A 111 8.44 -7.46 -8.09
CA ALA A 111 7.63 -7.20 -6.91
C ALA A 111 7.39 -5.70 -6.78
N LEU A 112 6.15 -5.31 -6.49
CA LEU A 112 5.74 -3.93 -6.30
C LEU A 112 5.10 -3.80 -4.92
N SER A 113 5.49 -2.77 -4.17
CA SER A 113 4.82 -2.34 -2.96
C SER A 113 4.23 -0.94 -3.18
N PRO A 114 2.92 -0.85 -3.53
CA PRO A 114 2.26 0.42 -3.73
C PRO A 114 2.30 1.31 -2.48
N ASP A 115 2.16 0.72 -1.29
CA ASP A 115 2.20 1.42 0.01
C ASP A 115 3.47 2.25 0.19
N TYR A 116 4.62 1.71 -0.21
CA TYR A 116 5.92 2.37 -0.08
C TYR A 116 6.37 3.08 -1.36
N GLY A 117 5.67 2.90 -2.48
CA GLY A 117 6.12 3.39 -3.79
C GLY A 117 7.43 2.74 -4.26
N VAL A 118 7.73 1.50 -3.83
CA VAL A 118 8.98 0.79 -4.13
C VAL A 118 8.72 -0.47 -4.95
N GLY A 119 9.65 -0.81 -5.84
CA GLY A 119 9.64 -2.06 -6.59
C GLY A 119 11.00 -2.76 -6.59
N LEU A 120 10.98 -4.08 -6.76
CA LEU A 120 12.14 -4.95 -6.95
C LEU A 120 12.01 -5.65 -8.30
N SER A 121 13.10 -5.64 -9.07
CA SER A 121 13.30 -6.51 -10.22
C SER A 121 14.54 -7.36 -9.97
N LEU A 122 14.35 -8.68 -9.84
CA LEU A 122 15.42 -9.64 -9.59
C LEU A 122 15.50 -10.61 -10.78
N LEU A 123 16.67 -10.68 -11.39
CA LEU A 123 16.97 -11.58 -12.51
C LEU A 123 18.22 -12.39 -12.13
N THR A 124 18.13 -13.71 -12.15
CA THR A 124 19.24 -14.61 -11.84
C THR A 124 19.43 -15.63 -12.93
N ALA A 125 20.67 -15.99 -13.19
CA ALA A 125 21.08 -17.02 -14.15
C ALA A 125 21.96 -18.04 -13.42
N GLY A 126 21.63 -19.32 -13.53
CA GLY A 126 22.37 -20.42 -12.93
C GLY A 126 21.53 -21.69 -12.73
N PRO A 127 22.19 -22.84 -12.53
CA PRO A 127 21.52 -24.13 -12.38
C PRO A 127 20.81 -24.33 -11.03
N VAL A 128 21.07 -23.45 -10.05
CA VAL A 128 20.56 -23.57 -8.67
C VAL A 128 19.75 -22.32 -8.32
N PRO A 129 18.45 -22.46 -8.03
CA PRO A 129 17.58 -21.33 -7.69
C PRO A 129 17.70 -20.87 -6.23
N GLU A 130 18.59 -21.48 -5.42
CA GLU A 130 18.73 -21.17 -3.99
C GLU A 130 19.13 -19.70 -3.77
N ASP A 131 20.09 -19.18 -4.55
CA ASP A 131 20.54 -17.79 -4.44
C ASP A 131 19.38 -16.81 -4.69
N PHE A 132 18.50 -17.12 -5.65
CA PHE A 132 17.30 -16.34 -5.92
C PHE A 132 16.37 -16.28 -4.71
N HIS A 133 16.16 -17.43 -4.03
CA HIS A 133 15.32 -17.49 -2.84
C HIS A 133 15.94 -16.74 -1.65
N VAL A 134 17.25 -16.87 -1.45
CA VAL A 134 17.99 -16.15 -0.41
C VAL A 134 17.91 -14.64 -0.65
N ILE A 135 18.22 -14.16 -1.85
CA ILE A 135 18.17 -12.73 -2.17
C ILE A 135 16.75 -12.18 -2.00
N LYS A 136 15.73 -12.89 -2.52
CA LYS A 136 14.32 -12.51 -2.37
C LYS A 136 13.91 -12.36 -0.90
N LYS A 137 14.30 -13.33 -0.06
CA LYS A 137 13.99 -13.33 1.36
C LYS A 137 14.74 -12.22 2.10
N SER A 138 16.05 -12.12 1.90
CA SER A 138 16.91 -11.11 2.53
C SER A 138 16.47 -9.70 2.17
N TRP A 139 16.07 -9.46 0.92
CA TRP A 139 15.49 -8.18 0.53
C TRP A 139 14.21 -7.88 1.30
N SER A 140 13.27 -8.84 1.37
CA SER A 140 11.99 -8.63 2.06
C SER A 140 12.20 -8.36 3.56
N ASP A 141 13.07 -9.13 4.22
CA ASP A 141 13.31 -9.02 5.65
C ASP A 141 14.07 -7.74 6.04
N ALA A 142 14.91 -7.21 5.14
CA ALA A 142 15.69 -6.00 5.40
C ALA A 142 14.94 -4.73 4.99
N PHE A 143 14.36 -4.72 3.80
CA PHE A 143 13.79 -3.50 3.22
C PHE A 143 12.38 -3.22 3.71
N LEU A 144 11.52 -4.22 3.94
CA LEU A 144 10.15 -3.92 4.40
C LEU A 144 10.15 -3.21 5.76
N PRO A 145 10.88 -3.68 6.80
CA PRO A 145 10.94 -2.95 8.07
C PRO A 145 11.62 -1.59 7.95
N ALA A 146 12.65 -1.46 7.08
CA ALA A 146 13.32 -0.19 6.87
C ALA A 146 12.42 0.84 6.16
N LEU A 147 11.61 0.40 5.20
CA LEU A 147 10.63 1.23 4.51
C LEU A 147 9.51 1.66 5.44
N GLU A 148 9.10 0.79 6.37
CA GLU A 148 8.15 1.14 7.42
C GLU A 148 8.68 2.25 8.32
N GLU A 149 9.92 2.11 8.81
CA GLU A 149 10.53 3.14 9.66
C GLU A 149 10.72 4.46 8.91
N ALA A 150 11.18 4.42 7.66
CA ALA A 150 11.30 5.62 6.82
C ALA A 150 9.93 6.31 6.61
N SER A 151 8.87 5.53 6.40
CA SER A 151 7.50 6.04 6.28
C SER A 151 7.05 6.71 7.57
N ARG A 152 7.43 6.14 8.73
CA ARG A 152 7.14 6.68 10.06
C ARG A 152 7.89 7.99 10.33
N GLU A 153 9.16 8.07 9.97
CA GLU A 153 9.96 9.30 10.03
C GLU A 153 9.35 10.41 9.17
N GLN A 154 8.95 10.07 7.93
CA GLN A 154 8.29 11.00 7.02
C GLN A 154 6.93 11.46 7.57
N ALA A 155 6.12 10.55 8.12
CA ALA A 155 4.84 10.88 8.74
C ALA A 155 5.01 11.81 9.96
N SER A 156 6.08 11.62 10.74
CA SER A 156 6.44 12.47 11.87
C SER A 156 6.67 13.91 11.42
N VAL A 157 7.49 14.11 10.38
CA VAL A 157 7.77 15.46 9.85
C VAL A 157 6.50 16.08 9.24
N ASN A 158 5.77 15.28 8.46
CA ASN A 158 4.69 15.81 7.65
C ASN A 158 3.42 16.11 8.46
N PHE A 159 3.01 15.27 9.42
CA PHE A 159 1.67 15.35 10.01
C PHE A 159 1.65 15.58 11.52
N VAL A 160 2.70 15.22 12.26
CA VAL A 160 2.71 15.36 13.73
C VAL A 160 2.76 16.83 14.11
N GLY A 161 1.90 17.24 15.04
CA GLY A 161 1.86 18.60 15.52
C GLY A 161 0.57 18.94 16.23
N LYS A 162 0.54 20.17 16.74
CA LYS A 162 -0.66 20.78 17.28
C LYS A 162 -1.28 21.67 16.22
N TYR A 163 -2.59 21.53 16.02
CA TYR A 163 -3.38 22.34 15.11
C TYR A 163 -4.31 23.19 15.95
N VAL A 164 -4.43 24.47 15.61
CA VAL A 164 -5.17 25.47 16.38
C VAL A 164 -6.02 26.36 15.47
N LEU A 165 -7.12 26.85 16.01
CA LEU A 165 -7.94 27.90 15.41
C LEU A 165 -8.23 28.98 16.46
N SER A 166 -8.54 30.20 16.01
CA SER A 166 -8.77 31.36 16.89
C SER A 166 -10.00 31.23 17.81
N ASP A 167 -10.88 30.26 17.57
CA ASP A 167 -12.11 30.03 18.33
C ASP A 167 -11.94 29.01 19.48
N ASN A 168 -10.69 28.81 19.93
CA ASN A 168 -10.27 27.79 20.90
C ASN A 168 -10.36 26.34 20.40
N SER A 169 -10.64 26.09 19.12
CA SER A 169 -10.54 24.73 18.58
C SER A 169 -9.08 24.30 18.46
N THR A 170 -8.79 23.08 18.90
CA THR A 170 -7.43 22.52 18.88
C THR A 170 -7.47 21.03 18.54
N ALA A 171 -6.40 20.52 17.94
CA ALA A 171 -6.19 19.10 17.72
C ALA A 171 -4.71 18.75 17.90
N THR A 172 -4.42 17.64 18.57
CA THR A 172 -3.04 17.18 18.81
C THR A 172 -2.84 15.84 18.11
N VAL A 173 -2.02 15.83 17.07
CA VAL A 173 -1.68 14.63 16.28
C VAL A 173 -0.25 14.21 16.61
N GLY A 174 -0.05 12.94 16.94
CA GLY A 174 1.23 12.36 17.30
C GLY A 174 1.49 10.99 16.67
N LEU A 175 2.63 10.40 17.02
CA LEU A 175 2.98 9.02 16.70
C LEU A 175 3.29 8.28 18.01
N LEU A 176 2.76 7.07 18.16
CA LEU A 176 3.05 6.21 19.29
C LEU A 176 4.10 5.15 18.88
N SER A 177 4.95 4.71 19.80
CA SER A 177 6.16 3.93 19.48
C SER A 177 5.88 2.51 18.98
N ASP A 178 4.75 1.91 19.38
CA ASP A 178 4.39 0.51 19.11
C ASP A 178 2.98 0.39 18.51
N GLU A 179 2.52 1.45 17.86
CA GLU A 179 1.19 1.51 17.24
C GLU A 179 1.27 1.84 15.75
N PRO A 180 0.34 1.33 14.94
CA PRO A 180 0.21 1.70 13.54
C PRO A 180 -0.38 3.12 13.39
N GLY A 181 0.21 3.91 12.50
CA GLY A 181 -0.39 5.15 12.02
C GLY A 181 -0.28 6.36 12.97
N LEU A 182 -0.91 7.46 12.56
CA LEU A 182 -0.98 8.71 13.31
C LEU A 182 -2.04 8.59 14.40
N PHE A 183 -1.82 9.20 15.56
CA PHE A 183 -2.76 9.18 16.67
C PHE A 183 -3.22 10.59 17.03
N LEU A 184 -4.53 10.83 16.92
CA LEU A 184 -5.18 12.02 17.45
C LEU A 184 -5.51 11.77 18.92
N SER A 185 -4.72 12.37 19.81
CA SER A 185 -4.84 12.19 21.25
C SER A 185 -5.83 13.16 21.90
N GLU A 186 -6.01 14.33 21.29
CA GLU A 186 -6.85 15.40 21.81
C GLU A 186 -7.49 16.15 20.65
N MET A 187 -8.78 16.47 20.77
CA MET A 187 -9.44 17.40 19.87
C MET A 187 -10.56 18.15 20.60
N HIS A 188 -10.49 19.47 20.56
CA HIS A 188 -11.54 20.37 20.98
C HIS A 188 -12.07 21.15 19.79
N SER A 189 -13.39 21.24 19.69
CA SER A 189 -14.08 22.19 18.81
C SER A 189 -14.77 23.22 19.72
N GLU A 190 -14.21 24.42 19.80
CA GLU A 190 -14.56 25.43 20.81
C GLU A 190 -14.53 24.88 22.24
N ASN A 191 -15.71 24.76 22.89
CA ASN A 191 -15.87 24.23 24.25
C ASN A 191 -16.26 22.75 24.28
N THR A 192 -16.31 22.07 23.12
CA THR A 192 -16.71 20.67 23.03
C THR A 192 -15.48 19.78 22.88
N ASP A 193 -15.32 18.82 23.79
CA ASP A 193 -14.39 17.71 23.62
C ASP A 193 -14.95 16.72 22.58
N PHE A 194 -14.32 16.71 21.41
CA PHE A 194 -14.77 15.93 20.27
C PHE A 194 -14.62 14.43 20.54
N LEU A 195 -13.50 14.00 21.14
CA LEU A 195 -13.26 12.59 21.43
C LEU A 195 -14.20 12.06 22.52
N ALA A 196 -14.52 12.87 23.54
CA ALA A 196 -15.51 12.50 24.54
C ALA A 196 -16.93 12.37 23.95
N LEU A 197 -17.28 13.25 23.01
CA LEU A 197 -18.55 13.17 22.28
C LEU A 197 -18.63 11.88 21.44
N ILE A 198 -17.60 11.59 20.65
CA ILE A 198 -17.53 10.34 19.87
C ILE A 198 -17.60 9.12 20.79
N GLY A 199 -16.87 9.13 21.90
CA GLY A 199 -16.91 8.07 22.89
C GLY A 199 -18.33 7.83 23.44
N THR A 200 -19.07 8.90 23.73
CA THR A 200 -20.46 8.83 24.18
C THR A 200 -21.37 8.17 23.13
N VAL A 201 -21.22 8.57 21.86
CA VAL A 201 -21.99 8.00 20.74
C VAL A 201 -21.66 6.52 20.56
N LEU A 202 -20.38 6.14 20.56
CA LEU A 202 -19.96 4.74 20.42
C LEU A 202 -20.45 3.88 21.58
N THR A 203 -20.49 4.39 22.81
CA THR A 203 -21.09 3.69 23.95
C THR A 203 -22.58 3.48 23.77
N ALA A 204 -23.32 4.48 23.27
CA ALA A 204 -24.74 4.32 22.98
C ALA A 204 -25.00 3.26 21.91
N LEU A 205 -24.10 3.13 20.92
CA LEU A 205 -24.23 2.18 19.81
C LEU A 205 -23.78 0.75 20.15
N SER A 206 -22.76 0.60 21.01
CA SER A 206 -22.13 -0.70 21.30
C SER A 206 -22.42 -1.24 22.70
N GLY A 207 -22.93 -0.40 23.61
CA GLY A 207 -23.08 -0.70 25.03
C GLY A 207 -21.74 -0.76 25.80
N LYS A 208 -20.60 -0.43 25.17
CA LYS A 208 -19.27 -0.47 25.77
C LYS A 208 -18.72 0.93 26.00
N ALA A 209 -18.26 1.21 27.21
CA ALA A 209 -17.57 2.45 27.54
C ALA A 209 -16.23 2.55 26.77
N PRO A 210 -15.76 3.76 26.42
CA PRO A 210 -14.47 3.93 25.79
C PRO A 210 -13.35 3.51 26.74
N GLU A 211 -12.29 2.93 26.19
CA GLU A 211 -11.15 2.48 26.99
C GLU A 211 -10.28 3.65 27.47
N LYS A 212 -9.39 3.39 28.43
CA LYS A 212 -8.44 4.39 28.90
C LYS A 212 -7.46 4.76 27.77
N GLY A 213 -7.30 6.06 27.53
CA GLY A 213 -6.46 6.55 26.42
C GLY A 213 -7.18 6.52 25.07
N PHE A 214 -8.51 6.55 25.08
CA PHE A 214 -9.34 6.66 23.89
C PHE A 214 -8.93 7.87 23.03
N GLY A 215 -8.75 7.62 21.74
CA GLY A 215 -8.45 8.62 20.73
C GLY A 215 -8.81 8.08 19.35
N ALA A 216 -8.12 8.58 18.32
CA ALA A 216 -8.33 8.12 16.96
C ALA A 216 -7.02 7.82 16.24
N PHE A 217 -6.93 6.63 15.65
CA PHE A 217 -5.87 6.28 14.71
C PHE A 217 -6.25 6.76 13.31
N LEU A 218 -5.45 7.64 12.72
CA LEU A 218 -5.69 8.21 11.40
C LEU A 218 -4.90 7.42 10.35
N TYR A 219 -5.63 6.82 9.40
CA TYR A 219 -5.07 6.05 8.29
C TYR A 219 -5.28 6.76 6.95
N PRO A 220 -4.26 6.82 6.08
CA PRO A 220 -4.40 7.46 4.77
C PRO A 220 -5.33 6.65 3.88
N THR A 221 -6.18 7.34 3.12
CA THR A 221 -7.11 6.71 2.17
C THR A 221 -6.55 6.58 0.75
N GLY A 222 -5.40 7.20 0.48
CA GLY A 222 -4.87 7.39 -0.88
C GLY A 222 -5.64 8.44 -1.71
N LEU A 223 -6.71 9.05 -1.18
CA LEU A 223 -7.44 10.11 -1.85
C LEU A 223 -6.68 11.44 -1.72
N VAL A 224 -6.36 12.03 -2.87
CA VAL A 224 -5.63 13.28 -2.99
C VAL A 224 -6.40 14.24 -3.89
N GLU A 225 -6.67 15.45 -3.40
CA GLU A 225 -7.23 16.55 -4.18
C GLU A 225 -6.29 17.75 -4.07
N LYS A 226 -5.52 18.01 -5.14
CA LYS A 226 -4.46 19.03 -5.14
C LYS A 226 -3.49 18.82 -3.97
N ASN A 227 -3.52 19.69 -2.96
CA ASN A 227 -2.70 19.63 -1.77
C ASN A 227 -3.47 19.09 -0.54
N ARG A 228 -4.67 18.54 -0.71
CA ARG A 228 -5.48 17.96 0.36
C ARG A 228 -5.37 16.44 0.31
N VAL A 229 -5.09 15.82 1.45
CA VAL A 229 -5.01 14.37 1.59
C VAL A 229 -5.98 13.89 2.66
N ALA A 230 -6.79 12.89 2.33
CA ALA A 230 -7.85 12.42 3.23
C ALA A 230 -7.41 11.19 4.04
N PHE A 231 -7.78 11.21 5.31
CA PHE A 231 -7.54 10.18 6.31
C PHE A 231 -8.85 9.72 6.93
N ARG A 232 -8.89 8.44 7.32
CA ARG A 232 -9.98 7.84 8.10
C ARG A 232 -9.54 7.55 9.52
N ALA A 233 -10.42 7.84 10.47
CA ALA A 233 -10.20 7.62 11.88
C ALA A 233 -10.80 6.31 12.35
N ILE A 234 -9.96 5.47 12.95
CA ILE A 234 -10.41 4.32 13.75
C ILE A 234 -10.33 4.71 15.21
N TYR A 235 -11.49 4.87 15.83
CA TYR A 235 -11.63 5.24 17.23
C TYR A 235 -11.30 4.07 18.15
N SER A 236 -10.20 4.18 18.90
CA SER A 236 -9.70 3.10 19.75
C SER A 236 -8.74 3.65 20.81
N ALA A 237 -8.17 2.75 21.60
CA ALA A 237 -7.09 3.04 22.54
C ALA A 237 -5.80 2.32 22.11
N PRO A 238 -4.61 2.80 22.51
CA PRO A 238 -3.34 2.12 22.28
C PRO A 238 -3.33 0.69 22.86
N GLY A 239 -2.62 -0.22 22.19
CA GLY A 239 -2.46 -1.62 22.54
C GLY A 239 -3.61 -2.50 22.02
N LYS A 240 -4.45 -1.96 21.13
CA LYS A 240 -5.60 -2.67 20.57
C LYS A 240 -5.38 -2.95 19.10
N THR A 241 -5.34 -4.22 18.76
CA THR A 241 -5.27 -4.64 17.35
C THR A 241 -6.59 -4.33 16.66
N VAL A 242 -6.53 -3.57 15.57
CA VAL A 242 -7.66 -3.41 14.66
C VAL A 242 -7.74 -4.70 13.83
N LEU A 243 -8.58 -5.63 14.26
CA LEU A 243 -8.84 -6.86 13.53
C LEU A 243 -10.08 -6.66 12.64
N GLU A 244 -10.03 -7.19 11.42
CA GLU A 244 -11.25 -7.38 10.65
C GLU A 244 -12.12 -8.40 11.39
N ASP A 245 -13.26 -7.95 11.89
CA ASP A 245 -14.26 -8.81 12.53
C ASP A 245 -15.59 -8.66 11.81
N CYS A 246 -16.00 -9.72 11.10
CA CYS A 246 -17.34 -9.92 10.55
C CYS A 246 -17.93 -8.69 9.83
N GLY A 247 -17.18 -8.05 8.94
CA GLY A 247 -17.66 -6.88 8.19
C GLY A 247 -17.44 -5.54 8.90
N SER A 248 -16.55 -5.48 9.90
CA SER A 248 -16.10 -4.25 10.56
C SER A 248 -15.72 -3.11 9.59
N TRP A 249 -15.23 -3.43 8.40
CA TRP A 249 -14.95 -2.44 7.34
C TRP A 249 -16.20 -1.67 6.86
N ALA A 250 -17.40 -2.24 7.02
CA ALA A 250 -18.67 -1.62 6.66
C ALA A 250 -19.17 -0.63 7.71
N GLU A 251 -18.50 -0.54 8.86
CA GLU A 251 -18.84 0.37 9.96
C GLU A 251 -18.16 1.74 9.84
N GLU A 252 -17.28 1.92 8.85
CA GLU A 252 -16.77 3.24 8.44
C GLU A 252 -17.93 4.15 7.98
N ASP A 253 -17.79 5.45 8.20
CA ASP A 253 -18.83 6.47 8.02
C ASP A 253 -20.11 6.26 8.86
N ARG A 254 -20.11 5.41 9.90
CA ARG A 254 -21.32 5.15 10.69
C ARG A 254 -21.80 6.37 11.47
N ILE A 255 -20.87 7.14 12.04
CA ILE A 255 -21.18 8.41 12.70
C ILE A 255 -21.20 9.48 11.62
N ARG A 256 -22.34 10.18 11.44
CA ARG A 256 -22.44 11.29 10.49
C ARG A 256 -23.19 12.46 11.11
N TYR A 257 -22.79 13.67 10.73
CA TYR A 257 -23.51 14.90 11.05
C TYR A 257 -23.40 15.90 9.90
N GLY A 258 -24.50 16.56 9.53
CA GLY A 258 -24.52 17.51 8.42
C GLY A 258 -24.16 16.91 7.04
N GLY A 259 -24.25 15.59 6.89
CA GLY A 259 -23.82 14.86 5.68
C GLY A 259 -22.34 14.48 5.65
N TYR A 260 -21.56 14.90 6.65
CA TYR A 260 -20.14 14.57 6.77
C TYR A 260 -19.89 13.38 7.69
N PRO A 261 -18.93 12.50 7.36
CA PRO A 261 -18.50 11.43 8.23
C PRO A 261 -17.78 11.96 9.46
N GLY A 262 -18.06 11.35 10.62
CA GLY A 262 -17.41 11.65 11.88
C GLY A 262 -15.97 11.16 11.96
N ASP A 263 -15.53 10.33 11.02
CA ASP A 263 -14.19 9.73 10.93
C ASP A 263 -13.35 10.31 9.78
N LEU A 264 -13.82 11.36 9.10
CA LEU A 264 -13.09 12.00 8.00
C LEU A 264 -12.21 13.14 8.51
N PHE A 265 -10.91 13.04 8.24
CA PHE A 265 -9.91 14.06 8.55
C PHE A 265 -9.13 14.41 7.29
N ILE A 266 -8.89 15.69 7.01
CA ILE A 266 -8.24 16.13 5.78
C ILE A 266 -7.05 17.02 6.14
N PHE A 267 -5.84 16.59 5.80
CA PHE A 267 -4.65 17.43 5.95
C PHE A 267 -4.46 18.30 4.71
N HIS A 268 -4.16 19.57 4.93
CA HIS A 268 -3.77 20.53 3.91
C HIS A 268 -2.25 20.62 3.88
N LEU A 269 -1.63 20.21 2.78
CA LEU A 269 -0.18 20.17 2.62
C LEU A 269 0.36 21.47 2.02
N GLY A 270 1.53 21.89 2.50
CA GLY A 270 2.36 22.91 1.86
C GLY A 270 3.19 22.32 0.72
N GLU A 271 3.93 23.17 0.01
CA GLU A 271 4.79 22.76 -1.12
C GLU A 271 5.87 21.74 -0.73
N ASN A 272 6.30 21.76 0.54
CA ASN A 272 7.28 20.83 1.10
C ASN A 272 6.67 19.49 1.56
N GLY A 273 5.36 19.27 1.37
CA GLY A 273 4.64 18.08 1.81
C GLY A 273 4.29 18.06 3.30
N MET A 274 4.66 19.10 4.06
CA MET A 274 4.27 19.23 5.46
C MET A 274 2.82 19.72 5.56
N ALA A 275 2.06 19.15 6.49
CA ALA A 275 0.75 19.66 6.83
C ALA A 275 0.87 21.09 7.37
N THR A 276 0.03 21.96 6.84
CA THR A 276 -0.16 23.36 7.22
C THR A 276 -1.50 23.56 7.92
N GLY A 277 -2.44 22.63 7.73
CA GLY A 277 -3.72 22.62 8.43
C GLY A 277 -4.38 21.24 8.46
N LEU A 278 -5.36 21.12 9.35
CA LEU A 278 -6.20 19.95 9.55
C LEU A 278 -7.67 20.39 9.50
N GLU A 279 -8.38 19.90 8.50
CA GLU A 279 -9.81 20.09 8.32
C GLU A 279 -10.56 18.88 8.87
N VAL A 280 -11.60 19.17 9.65
CA VAL A 280 -12.52 18.18 10.23
C VAL A 280 -13.93 18.56 9.80
N PRO A 281 -14.41 18.04 8.66
CA PRO A 281 -15.65 18.50 8.02
C PRO A 281 -16.89 18.38 8.91
N VAL A 282 -16.98 17.31 9.71
CA VAL A 282 -18.11 17.10 10.63
C VAL A 282 -18.22 18.18 11.71
N ALA A 283 -17.11 18.82 12.06
CA ALA A 283 -17.05 19.92 13.01
C ALA A 283 -17.14 21.30 12.34
N ASP A 284 -17.13 21.35 11.00
CA ASP A 284 -17.01 22.60 10.22
C ASP A 284 -15.80 23.45 10.63
N ARG A 285 -14.65 22.79 10.88
CA ARG A 285 -13.42 23.47 11.33
C ARG A 285 -12.23 23.11 10.46
N THR A 286 -11.42 24.12 10.15
CA THR A 286 -10.08 23.98 9.56
C THR A 286 -9.08 24.65 10.49
N MET A 287 -8.29 23.85 11.18
CA MET A 287 -7.27 24.30 12.13
C MET A 287 -5.92 24.42 11.43
N LEU A 288 -5.13 25.45 11.76
CA LEU A 288 -3.79 25.64 11.21
C LEU A 288 -2.74 24.99 12.11
N ARG A 289 -1.67 24.44 11.54
CA ARG A 289 -0.56 23.89 12.32
C ARG A 289 0.15 25.03 13.06
N ALA A 290 0.35 24.86 14.36
CA ALA A 290 1.02 25.82 15.26
C ALA A 290 2.54 25.75 15.15
#